data_AF-A0A2A6CRB2-F1
#
_entry.id   AF-A0A2A6CRB2-F1
#
_cell.length_a   1.000
_cell.length_b   1.000
_cell.length_c   1.000
_cell.angle_alpha   90.00
_cell.angle_beta   90.00
_cell.angle_gamma   90.00
#
_symmetry.space_group_name_H-M   'P 1'
#
loop_
_entity.id
_entity.type
_entity.pdbx_description
1 polymer ?
#
loop_
_entity_poly.entity_id
_entity_poly.type
_entity_poly.pdbx_seq_one_letter_code
_entity_poly.pdbx_strand_id
1 'polypeptide(L)'
;MDDLTVTTISLDQQETTTVDPVWTTNENECDLVDTDFLTERFWLCVVIGGSVSIISIIENLFIFFLFATSRQHRNSYNLYLLLLAFFDVFMGISYIALMSVMVMINFTASVQLKFMWASYVVPMLTISHVAMTTSTYLITFAAIERYAITITHRTVDLLQKNRRWFVLLAFAIGLVTKGSYFFELEIQRNETCTDHLNEYKLIPSELMQNDVYRRYFRFHFRTITTVFAPFFFLFLITSSLVFKLNRVIREKNGQMLDVQHVKQKRARIRASTRTLVILIFTYLMSNCLGVVVALWEYVDYFSLITRQFIRMNSLMNQSVCSRFIYFYVISVDIISFLSIVACALRLPIYLSCQPLLRKEARQFLSRLCGREHHKKRLLRNDSTMEREAISASQTLISSPNEKANL
;
A
#
# COMPACT_ATOMS: atom_id res chain seq x y z
N MET A 1 -0.98 11.61 -0.92
CA MET A 1 -1.41 10.49 -1.79
C MET A 1 -2.93 10.46 -1.71
N ASP A 2 -3.56 11.56 -2.14
CA ASP A 2 -4.99 11.85 -1.94
C ASP A 2 -5.71 12.13 -3.27
N ASP A 3 -5.10 11.79 -4.41
CA ASP A 3 -5.44 12.43 -5.69
C ASP A 3 -5.70 11.50 -6.87
N LEU A 4 -6.17 10.29 -6.60
CA LEU A 4 -6.92 9.53 -7.63
C LEU A 4 -8.25 10.22 -8.01
N THR A 5 -8.62 11.30 -7.33
CA THR A 5 -9.78 12.14 -7.66
C THR A 5 -9.47 13.23 -8.68
N VAL A 6 -8.20 13.53 -8.96
CA VAL A 6 -7.83 14.59 -9.93
C VAL A 6 -7.59 14.02 -11.33
N THR A 7 -7.19 12.76 -11.46
CA THR A 7 -7.01 12.08 -12.76
C THR A 7 -8.30 11.80 -13.53
N THR A 8 -9.47 12.16 -12.98
CA THR A 8 -10.77 12.03 -13.66
C THR A 8 -11.54 13.34 -13.81
N ILE A 9 -10.95 14.48 -13.41
CA ILE A 9 -11.51 15.81 -13.66
C ILE A 9 -10.76 16.44 -14.84
N SER A 10 -10.92 15.85 -16.02
CA SER A 10 -10.92 16.59 -17.27
C SER A 10 -12.39 16.83 -17.63
N LEU A 11 -12.92 17.99 -17.21
CA LEU A 11 -14.20 18.49 -17.70
C LEU A 11 -13.96 19.79 -18.44
N ASP A 12 -14.29 19.71 -19.72
CA ASP A 12 -14.36 20.76 -20.71
C ASP A 12 -15.04 22.03 -20.18
N GLN A 13 -14.43 23.18 -20.47
CA GLN A 13 -15.15 24.45 -20.48
C GLN A 13 -15.89 24.56 -21.80
N GLN A 14 -17.19 24.30 -21.78
CA GLN A 14 -18.08 24.62 -22.89
C GLN A 14 -18.56 26.07 -22.76
N GLU A 15 -18.10 26.92 -23.67
CA GLU A 15 -18.49 28.33 -23.78
C GLU A 15 -19.91 28.43 -24.36
N THR A 16 -20.78 29.21 -23.72
CA THR A 16 -22.18 29.37 -24.10
C THR A 16 -22.30 30.36 -25.26
N THR A 17 -22.65 29.89 -26.46
CA THR A 17 -23.27 30.74 -27.50
C THR A 17 -24.48 30.01 -28.08
N THR A 18 -25.60 30.72 -28.09
CA THR A 18 -26.94 30.28 -28.49
C THR A 18 -27.05 30.09 -30.00
N VAL A 19 -27.04 28.85 -30.50
CA VAL A 19 -27.64 28.42 -31.77
C VAL A 19 -28.06 26.95 -31.62
N ASP A 20 -29.23 26.60 -32.15
CA ASP A 20 -29.97 25.33 -32.02
C ASP A 20 -29.12 24.03 -32.10
N PRO A 21 -29.39 22.98 -31.30
CA PRO A 21 -28.56 21.77 -31.33
C PRO A 21 -29.09 20.78 -32.37
N VAL A 22 -28.50 20.80 -33.56
CA VAL A 22 -28.33 19.56 -34.32
C VAL A 22 -27.16 18.82 -33.64
N TRP A 23 -27.48 17.82 -32.82
CA TRP A 23 -26.48 16.94 -32.21
C TRP A 23 -25.86 16.05 -33.29
N THR A 24 -24.82 16.54 -33.96
CA THR A 24 -23.84 15.65 -34.57
C THR A 24 -23.08 14.99 -33.43
N THR A 25 -23.40 13.73 -33.16
CA THR A 25 -22.62 12.84 -32.30
C THR A 25 -21.19 12.78 -32.83
N ASN A 26 -20.26 13.47 -32.18
CA ASN A 26 -18.83 13.28 -32.44
C ASN A 26 -18.43 11.95 -31.78
N GLU A 27 -18.55 10.84 -32.51
CA GLU A 27 -18.05 9.51 -32.12
C GLU A 27 -16.60 9.58 -31.58
N ASN A 28 -15.82 10.57 -32.03
CA ASN A 28 -14.46 10.86 -31.60
C ASN A 28 -14.29 11.18 -30.09
N GLU A 29 -15.31 11.69 -29.39
CA GLU A 29 -15.20 12.02 -27.96
C GLU A 29 -15.43 10.80 -27.05
N CYS A 30 -16.21 9.82 -27.51
CA CYS A 30 -16.53 8.62 -26.73
C CYS A 30 -15.36 7.63 -26.65
N ASP A 31 -14.48 7.63 -27.66
CA ASP A 31 -13.28 6.78 -27.72
C ASP A 31 -11.98 7.52 -27.40
N LEU A 32 -12.08 8.74 -26.89
CA LEU A 32 -10.91 9.54 -26.53
C LEU A 32 -10.11 8.87 -25.41
N VAL A 33 -8.84 8.60 -25.69
CA VAL A 33 -7.86 8.05 -24.75
C VAL A 33 -7.03 9.18 -24.14
N ASP A 34 -6.79 9.11 -22.83
CA ASP A 34 -5.78 9.94 -22.18
C ASP A 34 -4.38 9.48 -22.60
N THR A 35 -3.72 10.30 -23.43
CA THR A 35 -2.40 10.03 -24.00
C THR A 35 -1.26 10.71 -23.21
N ASP A 36 -1.57 11.41 -22.13
CA ASP A 36 -0.60 12.19 -21.37
C ASP A 36 0.45 11.30 -20.71
N PHE A 37 1.69 11.40 -21.20
CA PHE A 37 2.85 10.60 -20.77
C PHE A 37 2.58 9.09 -20.79
N LEU A 38 1.70 8.62 -21.67
CA LEU A 38 1.19 7.25 -21.64
C LEU A 38 2.30 6.21 -21.71
N THR A 39 3.33 6.45 -22.53
CA THR A 39 4.48 5.55 -22.68
C THR A 39 5.33 5.50 -21.41
N GLU A 40 5.64 6.66 -20.82
CA GLU A 40 6.43 6.77 -19.60
C GLU A 40 5.70 6.14 -18.41
N ARG A 41 4.40 6.42 -18.30
CA ARG A 41 3.53 5.87 -17.26
C ARG A 41 3.35 4.36 -17.43
N PHE A 42 3.32 3.86 -18.66
CA PHE A 42 3.29 2.42 -18.92
C PHE A 42 4.54 1.73 -18.37
N TRP A 43 5.73 2.20 -18.72
CA TRP A 43 6.97 1.63 -18.18
C TRP A 43 7.08 1.76 -16.66
N LEU A 44 6.71 2.92 -16.11
CA LEU A 44 6.79 3.19 -14.68
C LEU A 44 5.76 2.40 -13.86
N CYS A 45 4.47 2.48 -14.21
CA CYS A 45 3.38 1.97 -13.38
C CYS A 45 2.99 0.53 -13.71
N VAL A 46 3.09 0.11 -14.98
CA VAL A 46 2.72 -1.25 -15.39
C VAL A 46 3.92 -2.18 -15.25
N VAL A 47 5.03 -1.87 -15.92
CA VAL A 47 6.17 -2.80 -15.99
C VAL A 47 6.95 -2.79 -14.69
N ILE A 48 7.54 -1.66 -14.32
CA ILE A 48 8.40 -1.56 -13.14
C ILE A 48 7.55 -1.63 -11.87
N GLY A 49 6.54 -0.78 -11.77
CA GLY A 49 5.64 -0.69 -10.62
C GLY A 49 4.87 -1.99 -10.36
N GLY A 50 4.30 -2.60 -11.41
CA GLY A 50 3.63 -3.89 -11.31
C GLY A 50 4.56 -5.01 -10.82
N SER A 51 5.79 -5.07 -11.36
CA SER A 51 6.79 -6.05 -10.92
C SER A 51 7.17 -5.88 -9.46
N VAL A 52 7.46 -4.64 -9.02
CA VAL A 52 7.77 -4.33 -7.62
C VAL A 52 6.58 -4.65 -6.72
N SER A 53 5.34 -4.40 -7.17
CA SER A 53 4.14 -4.73 -6.43
C SER A 53 3.97 -6.23 -6.22
N ILE A 54 4.20 -7.05 -7.26
CA ILE A 54 4.16 -8.51 -7.15
C ILE A 54 5.20 -9.02 -6.14
N ILE A 55 6.44 -8.51 -6.22
CA ILE A 55 7.50 -8.83 -5.24
C ILE A 55 7.03 -8.45 -3.83
N SER A 56 6.50 -7.24 -3.67
CA SER A 56 6.00 -6.75 -2.38
C SER A 56 4.90 -7.63 -1.79
N ILE A 57 3.95 -8.09 -2.61
CA ILE A 57 2.87 -9.00 -2.19
C ILE A 57 3.46 -10.31 -1.67
N ILE A 58 4.38 -10.92 -2.43
CA ILE A 58 5.01 -12.20 -2.06
C ILE A 58 5.77 -12.07 -0.74
N GLU A 59 6.58 -11.02 -0.60
CA GLU A 59 7.40 -10.77 0.59
C GLU A 59 6.55 -10.48 1.83
N ASN A 60 5.51 -9.66 1.69
CA ASN A 60 4.64 -9.31 2.82
C ASN A 60 3.71 -10.47 3.20
N LEU A 61 3.26 -11.31 2.25
CA LEU A 61 2.59 -12.58 2.58
C LEU A 61 3.50 -13.51 3.37
N PHE A 62 4.77 -13.64 2.97
CA PHE A 62 5.74 -14.45 3.70
C PHE A 62 5.91 -13.96 5.15
N ILE A 63 6.08 -12.64 5.34
CA ILE A 63 6.18 -12.04 6.68
C ILE A 63 4.91 -12.29 7.49
N PHE A 64 3.75 -12.10 6.87
CA PHE A 64 2.46 -12.30 7.51
C PHE A 64 2.31 -13.73 8.02
N PHE A 65 2.57 -14.74 7.18
CA PHE A 65 2.49 -16.14 7.59
C PHE A 65 3.54 -16.50 8.65
N LEU A 66 4.76 -15.98 8.53
CA LEU A 66 5.83 -16.19 9.51
C LEU A 66 5.39 -15.73 10.91
N PHE A 67 4.82 -14.52 11.01
CA PHE A 67 4.39 -13.97 12.30
C PHE A 67 3.04 -14.51 12.78
N ALA A 68 2.11 -14.82 11.88
CA ALA A 68 0.79 -15.37 12.24
C ALA A 68 0.90 -16.76 12.87
N THR A 69 1.86 -17.57 12.41
CA THR A 69 2.08 -18.94 12.89
C THR A 69 2.50 -19.00 14.36
N SER A 70 3.16 -17.97 14.90
CA SER A 70 3.65 -17.97 16.28
C SER A 70 2.72 -17.18 17.22
N ARG A 71 2.23 -17.84 18.27
CA ARG A 71 1.43 -17.21 19.33
C ARG A 71 2.24 -16.17 20.12
N GLN A 72 3.56 -16.34 20.23
CA GLN A 72 4.47 -15.41 20.92
C GLN A 72 4.67 -14.10 20.14
N HIS A 73 4.63 -14.13 18.81
CA HIS A 73 4.74 -12.91 17.99
C HIS A 73 3.48 -12.04 18.09
N ARG A 74 2.29 -12.65 18.18
CA ARG A 74 1.00 -11.93 18.31
C ARG A 74 0.85 -11.12 19.61
N ASN A 75 1.55 -11.51 20.68
CA ASN A 75 1.49 -10.82 21.97
C ASN A 75 2.74 -9.97 22.27
N SER A 76 3.62 -9.77 21.28
CA SER A 76 4.88 -9.01 21.41
C SER A 76 4.99 -7.93 20.35
N TYR A 77 6.10 -7.15 20.32
CA TYR A 77 6.33 -6.00 19.43
C TYR A 77 6.13 -6.32 17.94
N ASN A 78 6.11 -7.60 17.60
CA ASN A 78 5.84 -8.10 16.26
C ASN A 78 4.37 -7.96 15.83
N LEU A 79 3.43 -7.63 16.73
CA LEU A 79 2.03 -7.38 16.35
C LEU A 79 1.88 -6.25 15.34
N TYR A 80 2.58 -5.13 15.54
CA TYR A 80 2.57 -4.03 14.57
C TYR A 80 3.16 -4.45 13.23
N LEU A 81 4.22 -5.27 13.25
CA LEU A 81 4.88 -5.78 12.05
C LEU A 81 3.98 -6.75 11.27
N LEU A 82 3.23 -7.60 11.98
CA LEU A 82 2.25 -8.51 11.40
C LEU A 82 1.14 -7.74 10.69
N LEU A 83 0.57 -6.74 11.36
CA LEU A 83 -0.51 -5.93 10.79
C LEU A 83 -0.02 -5.03 9.65
N LEU A 84 1.21 -4.52 9.74
CA LEU A 84 1.85 -3.83 8.62
C LEU A 84 1.98 -4.72 7.39
N ALA A 85 2.43 -5.97 7.56
CA ALA A 85 2.57 -6.91 6.46
C ALA A 85 1.19 -7.24 5.85
N PHE A 86 0.15 -7.34 6.67
CA PHE A 86 -1.22 -7.51 6.20
C PHE A 86 -1.68 -6.34 5.33
N PHE A 87 -1.55 -5.10 5.81
CA PHE A 87 -1.97 -3.92 5.05
C PHE A 87 -1.14 -3.69 3.79
N ASP A 88 0.14 -4.06 3.79
CA ASP A 88 0.98 -3.96 2.59
C ASP A 88 0.57 -4.88 1.46
N VAL A 89 0.03 -6.06 1.78
CA VAL A 89 -0.53 -6.95 0.74
C VAL A 89 -1.69 -6.25 0.04
N PHE A 90 -2.59 -5.59 0.81
CA PHE A 90 -3.66 -4.78 0.22
C PHE A 90 -3.11 -3.61 -0.58
N MET A 91 -2.07 -2.93 -0.10
CA MET A 91 -1.42 -1.84 -0.84
C MET A 91 -0.85 -2.31 -2.18
N GLY A 92 -0.21 -3.47 -2.23
CA GLY A 92 0.29 -4.04 -3.48
C GLY A 92 -0.83 -4.41 -4.46
N ILE A 93 -1.87 -5.08 -3.98
CA ILE A 93 -3.04 -5.42 -4.80
C ILE A 93 -3.70 -4.14 -5.35
N SER A 94 -3.89 -3.14 -4.48
CA SER A 94 -4.49 -1.85 -4.85
C SER A 94 -3.62 -1.09 -5.86
N TYR A 95 -2.28 -1.13 -5.75
CA TYR A 95 -1.39 -0.50 -6.71
C TYR A 95 -1.61 -1.05 -8.12
N ILE A 96 -1.68 -2.38 -8.26
CA ILE A 96 -1.93 -3.02 -9.56
C ILE A 96 -3.34 -2.62 -10.07
N ALA A 97 -4.35 -2.75 -9.22
CA ALA A 97 -5.74 -2.51 -9.59
C ALA A 97 -6.06 -1.04 -9.95
N LEU A 98 -5.41 -0.08 -9.28
CA LEU A 98 -5.68 1.36 -9.43
C LEU A 98 -4.69 2.06 -10.35
N MET A 99 -3.40 1.76 -10.25
CA MET A 99 -2.36 2.45 -11.04
C MET A 99 -2.08 1.69 -12.33
N SER A 100 -1.74 0.39 -12.25
CA SER A 100 -1.33 -0.37 -13.43
C SER A 100 -2.50 -0.61 -14.39
N VAL A 101 -3.68 -1.02 -13.89
CA VAL A 101 -4.85 -1.25 -14.75
C VAL A 101 -5.34 0.04 -15.40
N MET A 102 -5.34 1.17 -14.70
CA MET A 102 -5.74 2.46 -15.29
C MET A 102 -4.88 2.84 -16.49
N VAL A 103 -3.55 2.71 -16.37
CA VAL A 103 -2.63 2.95 -17.48
C VAL A 103 -2.80 1.91 -18.59
N MET A 104 -3.08 0.65 -18.24
CA MET A 104 -3.33 -0.42 -19.21
C MET A 104 -4.59 -0.17 -20.04
N ILE A 105 -5.66 0.36 -19.43
CA ILE A 105 -6.90 0.72 -20.12
C ILE A 105 -6.60 1.74 -21.22
N ASN A 106 -5.87 2.81 -20.88
CA ASN A 106 -5.52 3.84 -21.85
C ASN A 106 -4.55 3.31 -22.91
N PHE A 107 -3.57 2.47 -22.54
CA PHE A 107 -2.61 1.91 -23.48
C PHE A 107 -3.23 0.95 -24.51
N THR A 108 -4.23 0.16 -24.08
CA THR A 108 -4.90 -0.83 -24.94
C THR A 108 -6.20 -0.33 -25.55
N ALA A 109 -6.68 0.86 -25.15
CA ALA A 109 -8.00 1.39 -25.46
C ALA A 109 -9.13 0.37 -25.22
N SER A 110 -9.01 -0.45 -24.17
CA SER A 110 -9.92 -1.58 -23.94
C SER A 110 -11.16 -1.18 -23.14
N VAL A 111 -12.32 -1.22 -23.80
CA VAL A 111 -13.65 -0.98 -23.17
C VAL A 111 -13.94 -2.02 -22.08
N GLN A 112 -13.62 -3.30 -22.32
CA GLN A 112 -13.85 -4.37 -21.34
C GLN A 112 -13.08 -4.13 -20.03
N LEU A 113 -11.83 -3.68 -20.14
CA LEU A 113 -11.00 -3.40 -18.99
C LEU A 113 -11.50 -2.17 -18.22
N LYS A 114 -12.01 -1.15 -18.93
CA LYS A 114 -12.67 0.01 -18.33
C LYS A 114 -13.93 -0.38 -17.55
N PHE A 115 -14.77 -1.24 -18.13
CA PHE A 115 -15.97 -1.75 -17.48
C PHE A 115 -15.64 -2.51 -16.18
N MET A 116 -14.65 -3.41 -16.24
CA MET A 116 -14.17 -4.11 -15.04
C MET A 116 -13.64 -3.13 -14.00
N TRP A 117 -12.82 -2.17 -14.41
CA TRP A 117 -12.27 -1.14 -13.51
C TRP A 117 -13.36 -0.32 -12.82
N ALA A 118 -14.40 0.09 -13.56
CA ALA A 118 -15.53 0.81 -12.99
C ALA A 118 -16.17 0.02 -11.84
N SER A 119 -16.34 -1.30 -11.98
CA SER A 119 -16.97 -2.11 -10.92
C SER A 119 -16.24 -2.09 -9.57
N TYR A 120 -14.91 -1.90 -9.55
CA TYR A 120 -14.11 -2.02 -8.32
C TYR A 120 -13.35 -0.75 -7.92
N VAL A 121 -13.27 0.29 -8.75
CA VAL A 121 -12.39 1.45 -8.49
C VAL A 121 -12.71 2.15 -7.17
N VAL A 122 -13.98 2.49 -6.91
CA VAL A 122 -14.40 3.18 -5.68
C VAL A 122 -14.11 2.36 -4.40
N PRO A 123 -14.53 1.09 -4.28
CA PRO A 123 -14.24 0.30 -3.09
C PRO A 123 -12.74 0.02 -2.93
N MET A 124 -12.02 -0.28 -4.01
CA MET A 124 -10.57 -0.53 -3.95
C MET A 124 -9.81 0.72 -3.53
N LEU A 125 -10.18 1.89 -4.06
CA LEU A 125 -9.61 3.17 -3.69
C LEU A 125 -9.80 3.45 -2.20
N THR A 126 -11.03 3.29 -1.69
CA THR A 126 -11.36 3.51 -0.28
C THR A 126 -10.55 2.58 0.62
N ILE A 127 -10.54 1.28 0.33
CA ILE A 127 -9.79 0.28 1.10
C ILE A 127 -8.30 0.60 1.10
N SER A 128 -7.74 0.98 -0.05
CA SER A 128 -6.32 1.31 -0.16
C SER A 128 -5.92 2.51 0.72
N HIS A 129 -6.72 3.57 0.74
CA HIS A 129 -6.40 4.75 1.56
C HIS A 129 -6.59 4.51 3.05
N VAL A 130 -7.59 3.71 3.44
CA VAL A 130 -7.75 3.25 4.82
C VAL A 130 -6.55 2.40 5.24
N ALA A 131 -6.11 1.46 4.40
CA ALA A 131 -4.95 0.61 4.67
C ALA A 131 -3.65 1.43 4.77
N MET A 132 -3.45 2.39 3.88
CA MET A 132 -2.30 3.31 3.90
C MET A 132 -2.26 4.12 5.19
N THR A 133 -3.36 4.78 5.55
CA THR A 133 -3.44 5.61 6.76
C THR A 133 -3.25 4.76 8.02
N THR A 134 -3.90 3.60 8.07
CA THR A 134 -3.73 2.66 9.18
C THR A 134 -2.27 2.23 9.32
N SER A 135 -1.60 1.90 8.21
CA SER A 135 -0.18 1.51 8.20
C SER A 135 0.73 2.61 8.73
N THR A 136 0.50 3.86 8.33
CA THR A 136 1.23 5.02 8.82
C THR A 136 1.11 5.19 10.34
N TYR A 137 -0.10 5.06 10.89
CA TYR A 137 -0.30 5.14 12.33
C TYR A 137 0.28 3.93 13.07
N LEU A 138 0.24 2.73 12.50
CA LEU A 138 0.91 1.56 13.07
C LEU A 138 2.43 1.76 13.17
N ILE A 139 3.07 2.34 12.15
CA ILE A 139 4.49 2.70 12.18
C ILE A 139 4.74 3.75 13.27
N THR A 140 3.85 4.74 13.38
CA THR A 140 3.94 5.80 14.42
C THR A 140 3.86 5.22 15.82
N PHE A 141 2.87 4.37 16.10
CA PHE A 141 2.75 3.72 17.42
C PHE A 141 3.91 2.76 17.70
N ALA A 142 4.42 2.06 16.70
CA ALA A 142 5.63 1.24 16.85
C ALA A 142 6.87 2.11 17.19
N ALA A 143 6.99 3.30 16.59
CA ALA A 143 8.04 4.27 16.90
C ALA A 143 7.92 4.80 18.34
N ILE A 144 6.71 5.16 18.78
CA ILE A 144 6.43 5.61 20.14
C ILE A 144 6.77 4.53 21.15
N GLU A 145 6.31 3.29 20.94
CA GLU A 145 6.62 2.18 21.85
C GLU A 145 8.13 1.96 21.96
N ARG A 146 8.85 2.04 20.83
CA ARG A 146 10.30 1.87 20.80
C ARG A 146 11.06 3.01 21.45
N TYR A 147 10.57 4.23 21.31
CA TYR A 147 11.06 5.40 22.02
C TYR A 147 10.87 5.23 23.53
N ALA A 148 9.68 4.81 23.97
CA ALA A 148 9.40 4.54 25.39
C ALA A 148 10.35 3.46 25.95
N ILE A 149 10.52 2.33 25.26
CA ILE A 149 11.45 1.25 25.67
C ILE A 149 12.90 1.76 25.82
N THR A 150 13.30 2.74 25.03
CA THR A 150 14.67 3.27 25.04
C THR A 150 14.92 4.24 26.20
N ILE A 151 13.88 4.88 26.75
CA ILE A 151 14.02 6.05 27.64
C ILE A 151 13.37 5.83 29.01
N THR A 152 12.17 5.28 29.04
CA THR A 152 11.32 5.27 30.25
C THR A 152 10.82 3.86 30.51
N HIS A 153 11.16 3.28 31.66
CA HIS A 153 10.64 1.95 32.03
C HIS A 153 9.14 1.97 32.40
N ARG A 154 8.64 3.06 32.98
CA ARG A 154 7.30 3.13 33.60
C ARG A 154 6.14 3.24 32.61
N THR A 155 6.35 3.84 31.45
CA THR A 155 5.30 3.97 30.40
C THR A 155 5.20 2.74 29.51
N VAL A 156 6.25 1.90 29.46
CA VAL A 156 6.32 0.71 28.62
C VAL A 156 5.25 -0.31 29.01
N ASP A 157 5.06 -0.56 30.31
CA ASP A 157 4.10 -1.56 30.77
C ASP A 157 2.66 -1.20 30.39
N LEU A 158 2.31 0.10 30.46
CA LEU A 158 1.01 0.61 30.02
C LEU A 158 0.81 0.43 28.51
N LEU A 159 1.81 0.81 27.70
CA LEU A 159 1.76 0.70 26.24
C LEU A 159 1.69 -0.75 25.77
N GLN A 160 2.46 -1.64 26.41
CA GLN A 160 2.47 -3.06 26.07
C GLN A 160 1.14 -3.74 26.43
N LYS A 161 0.53 -3.39 27.57
CA LYS A 161 -0.76 -3.94 27.99
C LYS A 161 -1.92 -3.51 27.07
N ASN A 162 -1.92 -2.25 26.63
CA ASN A 162 -3.02 -1.66 25.84
C ASN A 162 -2.80 -1.69 24.33
N ARG A 163 -1.87 -2.51 23.83
CA ARG A 163 -1.47 -2.51 22.41
C ARG A 163 -2.60 -2.67 21.41
N ARG A 164 -3.55 -3.57 21.72
CA ARG A 164 -4.70 -3.83 20.85
C ARG A 164 -5.54 -2.57 20.67
N TRP A 165 -5.65 -1.75 21.70
CA TRP A 165 -6.35 -0.47 21.61
C TRP A 165 -5.64 0.53 20.69
N PHE A 166 -4.31 0.60 20.71
CA PHE A 166 -3.57 1.45 19.77
C PHE A 166 -3.71 0.99 18.31
N VAL A 167 -3.75 -0.33 18.09
CA VAL A 167 -4.05 -0.90 16.77
C VAL A 167 -5.46 -0.53 16.32
N LEU A 168 -6.46 -0.72 17.19
CA LEU A 168 -7.85 -0.37 16.88
C LEU A 168 -8.01 1.12 16.63
N LEU A 169 -7.29 1.96 17.39
CA LEU A 169 -7.25 3.41 17.18
C LEU A 169 -6.64 3.76 15.82
N ALA A 170 -5.53 3.14 15.41
CA ALA A 170 -4.93 3.35 14.09
C ALA A 170 -5.94 3.05 12.97
N PHE A 171 -6.64 1.92 13.09
CA PHE A 171 -7.65 1.51 12.12
C PHE A 171 -8.87 2.44 12.13
N ALA A 172 -9.34 2.84 13.32
CA ALA A 172 -10.46 3.78 13.46
C ALA A 172 -10.14 5.15 12.84
N ILE A 173 -8.92 5.67 13.05
CA ILE A 173 -8.48 6.91 12.41
C ILE A 173 -8.49 6.75 10.88
N GLY A 174 -7.94 5.65 10.36
CA GLY A 174 -7.98 5.35 8.93
C GLY A 174 -9.41 5.31 8.38
N LEU A 175 -10.31 4.60 9.07
CA LEU A 175 -11.70 4.46 8.64
C LEU A 175 -12.49 5.77 8.69
N VAL A 176 -12.36 6.54 9.77
CA VAL A 176 -13.08 7.82 9.92
C VAL A 176 -12.59 8.87 8.92
N THR A 177 -11.28 8.92 8.66
CA THR A 177 -10.71 9.94 7.78
C THR A 177 -10.81 9.59 6.29
N LYS A 178 -10.73 8.31 5.93
CA LYS A 178 -10.63 7.84 4.54
C LYS A 178 -11.77 6.95 4.08
N GLY A 179 -12.56 6.40 5.00
CA GLY A 179 -13.78 5.66 4.66
C GLY A 179 -14.83 6.53 3.97
N SER A 180 -14.75 7.85 4.15
CA SER A 180 -15.63 8.80 3.45
C SER A 180 -15.44 8.80 1.93
N TYR A 181 -14.30 8.35 1.40
CA TYR A 181 -14.08 8.27 -0.05
C TYR A 181 -15.16 7.46 -0.78
N PHE A 182 -15.74 6.46 -0.11
CA PHE A 182 -16.82 5.65 -0.66
C PHE A 182 -18.10 6.46 -0.95
N PHE A 183 -18.36 7.51 -0.17
CA PHE A 183 -19.52 8.40 -0.33
C PHE A 183 -19.18 9.67 -1.11
N GLU A 184 -17.90 9.96 -1.29
CA GLU A 184 -17.41 11.14 -1.99
C GLU A 184 -17.32 10.93 -3.51
N LEU A 185 -17.30 9.67 -3.95
CA LEU A 185 -17.02 9.28 -5.32
C LEU A 185 -18.13 8.40 -5.85
N GLU A 186 -18.55 8.72 -7.07
CA GLU A 186 -19.61 8.00 -7.76
C GLU A 186 -19.19 7.72 -9.20
N ILE A 187 -19.68 6.61 -9.73
CA ILE A 187 -19.46 6.27 -11.14
C ILE A 187 -20.67 6.76 -11.90
N GLN A 188 -20.46 7.75 -12.76
CA GLN A 188 -21.48 8.23 -13.67
C GLN A 188 -21.38 7.46 -14.99
N ARG A 189 -22.52 6.96 -15.44
CA ARG A 189 -22.69 6.36 -16.75
C ARG A 189 -23.09 7.44 -17.75
N ASN A 190 -22.39 7.52 -18.87
CA ASN A 190 -22.74 8.37 -19.98
C ASN A 190 -23.50 7.56 -21.04
N GLU A 191 -24.81 7.79 -21.14
CA GLU A 191 -25.68 7.08 -22.07
C GLU A 191 -25.32 7.33 -23.54
N THR A 192 -24.72 8.48 -23.85
CA THR A 192 -24.32 8.83 -25.22
C THR A 192 -23.11 8.06 -25.71
N CYS A 193 -22.34 7.44 -24.82
CA CYS A 193 -21.13 6.67 -25.12
C CYS A 193 -21.29 5.20 -24.76
N THR A 194 -22.49 4.65 -24.92
CA THR A 194 -22.76 3.23 -24.63
C THR A 194 -21.85 2.33 -25.47
N ASP A 195 -21.21 1.33 -24.85
CA ASP A 195 -20.24 0.42 -25.48
C ASP A 195 -18.92 1.07 -25.96
N HIS A 196 -18.66 2.33 -25.57
CA HIS A 196 -17.41 3.04 -25.85
C HIS A 196 -16.54 3.23 -24.59
N LEU A 197 -15.29 3.65 -24.77
CA LEU A 197 -14.30 3.76 -23.68
C LEU A 197 -14.74 4.73 -22.56
N ASN A 198 -15.43 5.81 -22.91
CA ASN A 198 -15.87 6.84 -21.98
C ASN A 198 -17.32 6.67 -21.49
N GLU A 199 -17.89 5.46 -21.59
CA GLU A 199 -19.20 5.13 -20.99
C GLU A 199 -19.20 5.36 -19.47
N TYR A 200 -18.12 4.99 -18.77
CA TYR A 200 -18.03 5.12 -17.31
C TYR A 200 -16.96 6.12 -16.91
N LYS A 201 -17.38 7.15 -16.16
CA LYS A 201 -16.49 8.16 -15.59
C LYS A 201 -16.63 8.20 -14.07
N LEU A 202 -15.50 8.40 -13.38
CA LEU A 202 -15.49 8.62 -11.94
C LEU A 202 -15.68 10.11 -11.68
N ILE A 203 -16.72 10.47 -10.94
CA ILE A 203 -17.07 11.87 -10.66
C ILE A 203 -17.18 12.10 -9.14
N PRO A 204 -16.99 13.36 -8.69
CA PRO A 204 -17.31 13.73 -7.31
C PRO A 204 -18.83 13.67 -7.08
N SER A 205 -19.25 13.08 -5.96
CA SER A 205 -20.66 13.02 -5.54
C SER A 205 -21.15 14.35 -4.96
N GLU A 206 -22.46 14.47 -4.71
CA GLU A 206 -23.10 15.66 -4.12
C GLU A 206 -22.50 16.06 -2.77
N LEU A 207 -22.01 15.09 -2.00
CA LEU A 207 -21.34 15.35 -0.72
C LEU A 207 -20.09 16.25 -0.91
N MET A 208 -19.38 16.13 -2.03
CA MET A 208 -18.24 16.98 -2.36
C MET A 208 -18.62 18.39 -2.81
N GLN A 209 -19.85 18.57 -3.29
CA GLN A 209 -20.35 19.88 -3.69
C GLN A 209 -20.66 20.76 -2.47
N ASN A 210 -20.94 20.15 -1.31
CA ASN A 210 -21.14 20.88 -0.05
C ASN A 210 -19.85 21.58 0.42
N ASP A 211 -19.90 22.91 0.48
CA ASP A 211 -18.76 23.76 0.84
C ASP A 211 -18.23 23.51 2.26
N VAL A 212 -19.12 23.27 3.22
CA VAL A 212 -18.75 23.05 4.63
C VAL A 212 -17.98 21.74 4.77
N TYR A 213 -18.49 20.69 4.13
CA TYR A 213 -17.84 19.38 4.11
C TYR A 213 -16.47 19.45 3.43
N ARG A 214 -16.41 20.04 2.24
CA ARG A 214 -15.17 20.17 1.46
C ARG A 214 -14.11 20.98 2.20
N ARG A 215 -14.48 22.07 2.88
CA ARG A 215 -13.54 22.93 3.61
C ARG A 215 -13.07 22.32 4.93
N TYR A 216 -13.97 21.94 5.82
CA TYR A 216 -13.57 21.56 7.18
C TYR A 216 -13.13 20.10 7.26
N PHE A 217 -13.90 19.19 6.66
CA PHE A 217 -13.65 17.75 6.78
C PHE A 217 -12.54 17.29 5.84
N ARG A 218 -12.68 17.55 4.53
CA ARG A 218 -11.66 17.15 3.54
C ARG A 218 -10.37 17.94 3.72
N PHE A 219 -10.46 19.26 3.66
CA PHE A 219 -9.24 20.05 3.51
C PHE A 219 -8.47 20.24 4.83
N HIS A 220 -9.14 20.59 5.92
CA HIS A 220 -8.45 20.75 7.21
C HIS A 220 -8.27 19.43 7.94
N PHE A 221 -9.37 18.78 8.34
CA PHE A 221 -9.31 17.64 9.25
C PHE A 221 -8.55 16.45 8.64
N ARG A 222 -8.90 16.03 7.43
CA ARG A 222 -8.25 14.87 6.77
C ARG A 222 -6.79 15.16 6.47
N THR A 223 -6.44 16.26 5.80
CA THR A 223 -5.05 16.57 5.45
C THR A 223 -4.15 16.68 6.68
N ILE A 224 -4.61 17.37 7.74
CA ILE A 224 -3.85 17.47 9.00
C ILE A 224 -3.66 16.09 9.63
N THR A 225 -4.72 15.29 9.68
CA THR A 225 -4.70 14.00 10.37
C THR A 225 -3.93 12.95 9.58
N THR A 226 -4.10 12.86 8.26
CA THR A 226 -3.56 11.74 7.47
C THR A 226 -2.22 12.05 6.81
N VAL A 227 -1.85 13.33 6.67
CA VAL A 227 -0.57 13.74 6.04
C VAL A 227 0.36 14.37 7.07
N PHE A 228 -0.02 15.51 7.66
CA PHE A 228 0.91 16.29 8.48
C PHE A 228 1.22 15.63 9.82
N ALA A 229 0.20 15.29 10.60
CA ALA A 229 0.36 14.71 11.93
C ALA A 229 1.30 13.49 11.93
N PRO A 230 1.03 12.42 11.16
CA PRO A 230 1.89 11.24 11.19
C PRO A 230 3.31 11.53 10.71
N PHE A 231 3.48 12.35 9.66
CA PHE A 231 4.81 12.67 9.14
C PHE A 231 5.65 13.39 10.19
N PHE A 232 5.14 14.47 10.78
CA PHE A 232 5.88 15.24 11.78
C PHE A 232 6.08 14.45 13.07
N PHE A 233 5.08 13.70 13.55
CA PHE A 233 5.27 12.85 14.73
C PHE A 233 6.36 11.79 14.47
N LEU A 234 6.32 11.10 13.33
CA LEU A 234 7.35 10.13 12.97
C LEU A 234 8.73 10.77 12.89
N PHE A 235 8.85 11.92 12.21
CA PHE A 235 10.10 12.64 12.06
C PHE A 235 10.69 13.07 13.42
N LEU A 236 9.88 13.65 14.30
CA LEU A 236 10.31 14.09 15.63
C LEU A 236 10.71 12.91 16.53
N ILE A 237 9.92 11.84 16.52
CA ILE A 237 10.18 10.65 17.34
C ILE A 237 11.46 9.95 16.87
N THR A 238 11.63 9.77 15.56
CA THR A 238 12.84 9.14 15.01
C THR A 238 14.10 9.94 15.26
N SER A 239 14.03 11.25 15.05
CA SER A 239 15.14 12.17 15.36
C SER A 239 15.53 12.07 16.84
N SER A 240 14.53 12.09 17.73
CA SER A 240 14.74 11.95 19.17
C SER A 240 15.29 10.57 19.57
N LEU A 241 14.82 9.50 18.92
CA LEU A 241 15.27 8.13 19.15
C LEU A 241 16.74 7.95 18.77
N VAL A 242 17.15 8.45 17.59
CA VAL A 242 18.54 8.39 17.11
C VAL A 242 19.47 9.18 18.04
N PHE A 243 19.09 10.41 18.41
CA PHE A 243 19.89 11.25 19.31
C PHE A 243 20.12 10.56 20.67
N LYS A 244 19.05 10.04 21.29
CA LYS A 244 19.14 9.38 22.59
C LYS A 244 19.87 8.04 22.53
N LEU A 245 19.67 7.26 21.47
CA LEU A 245 20.42 6.02 21.26
C LEU A 245 21.92 6.29 21.17
N ASN A 246 22.32 7.31 20.42
CA ASN A 246 23.73 7.72 20.30
C ASN A 246 24.31 8.19 21.64
N ARG A 247 23.54 8.93 22.43
CA ARG A 247 23.94 9.34 23.78
C ARG A 247 24.19 8.15 24.70
N VAL A 248 23.27 7.18 24.76
CA VAL A 248 23.42 5.96 25.58
C VAL A 248 24.62 5.12 25.15
N ILE A 249 24.93 5.07 23.84
CA ILE A 249 26.13 4.37 23.34
C ILE A 249 27.40 5.07 23.80
N ARG A 250 27.47 6.41 23.71
CA ARG A 250 28.64 7.19 24.13
C ARG A 250 28.91 7.08 25.64
N GLU A 251 27.87 7.22 26.47
CA GLU A 251 28.01 7.15 27.93
C GLU A 251 28.47 5.76 28.41
N LYS A 252 28.09 4.67 27.71
CA LYS A 252 28.41 3.30 28.12
C LYS A 252 29.71 2.73 27.58
N ASN A 253 30.34 3.38 26.60
CA ASN A 253 31.69 2.98 26.16
C ASN A 253 32.76 3.25 27.24
N GLY A 254 32.47 4.05 28.28
CA GLY A 254 33.39 4.37 29.37
C GLY A 254 33.31 3.48 30.63
N GLN A 255 32.31 2.58 30.73
CA GLN A 255 32.15 1.70 31.90
C GLN A 255 31.80 0.28 31.43
N MET A 256 32.80 -0.61 31.37
CA MET A 256 32.59 -1.99 30.93
C MET A 256 32.93 -3.00 32.04
N LEU A 257 31.93 -3.28 32.90
CA LEU A 257 31.87 -4.49 33.72
C LEU A 257 30.38 -4.89 33.83
N ASP A 258 29.88 -5.71 32.90
CA ASP A 258 28.53 -6.30 33.01
C ASP A 258 28.39 -7.59 32.18
N VAL A 259 27.62 -8.53 32.74
CA VAL A 259 27.49 -9.96 32.45
C VAL A 259 27.02 -10.25 31.01
N GLN A 260 27.53 -11.34 30.40
CA GLN A 260 27.30 -11.77 29.02
C GLN A 260 25.81 -11.75 28.58
N HIS A 261 24.90 -12.16 29.46
CA HIS A 261 23.45 -12.17 29.20
C HIS A 261 22.85 -10.77 29.03
N VAL A 262 23.32 -9.79 29.80
CA VAL A 262 22.87 -8.40 29.70
C VAL A 262 23.40 -7.77 28.41
N LYS A 263 24.63 -8.09 28.01
CA LYS A 263 25.22 -7.70 26.70
C LYS A 263 24.38 -8.20 25.52
N GLN A 264 23.95 -9.46 25.54
CA GLN A 264 23.12 -10.04 24.47
C GLN A 264 21.73 -9.40 24.38
N LYS A 265 21.04 -9.19 25.51
CA LYS A 265 19.72 -8.52 25.54
C LYS A 265 19.81 -7.08 25.01
N ARG A 266 20.85 -6.33 25.42
CA ARG A 266 21.09 -4.96 24.93
C ARG A 266 21.43 -4.90 23.44
N ALA A 267 22.26 -5.82 22.95
CA ALA A 267 22.58 -5.91 21.52
C ALA A 267 21.35 -6.19 20.65
N ARG A 268 20.43 -7.04 21.14
CA ARG A 268 19.15 -7.32 20.47
C ARG A 268 18.26 -6.08 20.38
N ILE A 269 18.15 -5.31 21.47
CA ILE A 269 17.37 -4.06 21.47
C ILE A 269 17.94 -3.07 20.45
N ARG A 270 19.26 -2.87 20.41
CA ARG A 270 19.91 -1.97 19.44
C ARG A 270 19.68 -2.38 17.98
N ALA A 271 19.80 -3.67 17.68
CA ALA A 271 19.55 -4.19 16.34
C ALA A 271 18.10 -3.91 15.91
N SER A 272 17.13 -4.17 16.78
CA SER A 272 15.72 -3.89 16.52
C SER A 272 15.43 -2.39 16.36
N THR A 273 16.07 -1.52 17.14
CA THR A 273 15.93 -0.07 17.03
C THR A 273 16.48 0.43 15.70
N ARG A 274 17.65 -0.07 15.27
CA ARG A 274 18.22 0.27 13.96
C ARG A 274 17.29 -0.14 12.81
N THR A 275 16.71 -1.35 12.87
CA THR A 275 15.72 -1.79 11.87
C THR A 275 14.55 -0.81 11.81
N LEU A 276 13.97 -0.47 12.96
CA LEU A 276 12.83 0.44 13.01
C LEU A 276 13.16 1.83 12.45
N VAL A 277 14.33 2.38 12.80
CA VAL A 277 14.78 3.68 12.28
C VAL A 277 14.91 3.64 10.76
N ILE A 278 15.51 2.59 10.19
CA ILE A 278 15.62 2.44 8.73
C ILE A 278 14.23 2.35 8.09
N LEU A 279 13.32 1.55 8.65
CA LEU A 279 11.94 1.44 8.13
C LEU A 279 11.21 2.78 8.13
N ILE A 280 11.32 3.54 9.22
CA ILE A 280 10.66 4.84 9.31
C ILE A 280 11.32 5.83 8.35
N PHE A 281 12.65 5.81 8.21
CA PHE A 281 13.34 6.66 7.24
C PHE A 281 12.92 6.35 5.81
N THR A 282 12.83 5.07 5.43
CA THR A 282 12.31 4.65 4.12
C THR A 282 10.87 5.12 3.91
N TYR A 283 10.02 5.05 4.93
CA TYR A 283 8.65 5.57 4.88
C TYR A 283 8.60 7.10 4.71
N LEU A 284 9.39 7.85 5.49
CA LEU A 284 9.46 9.30 5.38
C LEU A 284 9.95 9.73 4.00
N MET A 285 10.94 9.03 3.45
CA MET A 285 11.46 9.29 2.11
C MET A 285 10.40 9.04 1.03
N SER A 286 9.65 7.93 1.12
CA SER A 286 8.61 7.62 0.14
C SER A 286 7.41 8.58 0.21
N ASN A 287 7.16 9.18 1.37
CA ASN A 287 6.03 10.09 1.59
C ASN A 287 6.40 11.58 1.53
N CYS A 288 7.70 11.92 1.46
CA CYS A 288 8.16 13.32 1.46
C CYS A 288 7.52 14.13 0.32
N LEU A 289 7.53 13.59 -0.90
CA LEU A 289 6.89 14.23 -2.05
C LEU A 289 5.38 14.42 -1.83
N GLY A 290 4.71 13.45 -1.18
CA GLY A 290 3.31 13.56 -0.84
C GLY A 290 3.00 14.68 0.16
N VAL A 291 3.91 14.97 1.09
CA VAL A 291 3.79 16.12 2.00
C VAL A 291 3.98 17.43 1.24
N VAL A 292 4.94 17.50 0.30
CA VAL A 292 5.15 18.68 -0.54
C VAL A 292 3.92 18.99 -1.37
N VAL A 293 3.33 17.97 -2.02
CA VAL A 293 2.09 18.11 -2.78
C VAL A 293 0.94 18.59 -1.90
N ALA A 294 0.75 17.98 -0.71
CA ALA A 294 -0.29 18.40 0.22
C ALA A 294 -0.08 19.82 0.77
N LEU A 295 1.16 20.24 1.04
CA LEU A 295 1.49 21.63 1.42
C LEU A 295 1.14 22.58 0.29
N TRP A 296 1.47 22.20 -0.95
CA TRP A 296 1.20 23.01 -2.12
C TRP A 296 -0.31 23.18 -2.33
N GLU A 297 -1.09 22.10 -2.31
CA GLU A 297 -2.56 22.15 -2.33
C GLU A 297 -3.12 23.00 -1.20
N TYR A 298 -2.51 22.90 -0.01
CA TYR A 298 -2.94 23.67 1.15
C TYR A 298 -2.77 25.19 0.92
N VAL A 299 -1.62 25.59 0.39
CA VAL A 299 -1.32 26.98 0.03
C VAL A 299 -2.21 27.45 -1.13
N ASP A 300 -2.39 26.61 -2.15
CA ASP A 300 -3.17 26.98 -3.34
C ASP A 300 -4.64 27.18 -2.99
N TYR A 301 -5.25 26.29 -2.19
CA TYR A 301 -6.62 26.48 -1.70
C TYR A 301 -6.79 27.75 -0.88
N PHE A 302 -5.83 28.06 0.01
CA PHE A 302 -5.83 29.31 0.76
C PHE A 302 -5.75 30.52 -0.19
N SER A 303 -4.93 30.41 -1.23
CA SER A 303 -4.80 31.44 -2.27
C SER A 303 -6.07 31.57 -3.12
N LEU A 304 -6.79 30.47 -3.39
CA LEU A 304 -8.04 30.46 -4.17
C LEU A 304 -9.23 31.01 -3.37
N ILE A 305 -9.32 30.77 -2.07
CA ILE A 305 -10.28 31.48 -1.20
C ILE A 305 -9.97 32.97 -1.18
N THR A 306 -8.70 33.33 -1.00
CA THR A 306 -8.26 34.73 -0.98
C THR A 306 -8.48 35.40 -2.34
N ARG A 307 -8.33 34.65 -3.44
CA ARG A 307 -8.58 35.10 -4.81
C ARG A 307 -10.05 35.08 -5.18
N GLN A 308 -10.90 34.22 -4.64
CA GLN A 308 -12.37 34.29 -4.81
C GLN A 308 -12.93 35.58 -4.23
N PHE A 309 -12.32 36.11 -3.16
CA PHE A 309 -12.62 37.45 -2.65
C PHE A 309 -12.16 38.59 -3.59
N ILE A 310 -11.21 38.34 -4.51
CA ILE A 310 -10.60 39.36 -5.40
C ILE A 310 -11.02 39.19 -6.89
N ARG A 311 -11.46 38.01 -7.33
CA ARG A 311 -11.77 37.65 -8.72
C ARG A 311 -13.25 37.84 -9.08
N MET A 312 -13.71 39.07 -9.00
CA MET A 312 -14.78 39.50 -9.91
C MET A 312 -14.24 39.99 -11.27
N ASN A 313 -12.93 39.92 -11.53
CA ASN A 313 -12.35 40.34 -12.81
C ASN A 313 -11.11 39.54 -13.23
N SER A 314 -11.11 39.14 -14.50
CA SER A 314 -9.98 38.84 -15.39
C SER A 314 -9.42 37.40 -15.47
N LEU A 315 -9.71 36.82 -16.65
CA LEU A 315 -8.89 35.96 -17.50
C LEU A 315 -7.47 35.65 -16.95
N MET A 316 -7.30 34.47 -16.36
CA MET A 316 -5.97 33.93 -16.06
C MET A 316 -5.69 32.69 -16.92
N ASN A 317 -4.86 32.90 -17.95
CA ASN A 317 -4.16 31.96 -18.83
C ASN A 317 -4.34 30.44 -18.61
N GLN A 318 -4.98 29.82 -19.60
CA GLN A 318 -5.13 28.37 -19.85
C GLN A 318 -3.80 27.57 -19.72
N SER A 319 -2.68 28.13 -20.16
CA SER A 319 -1.37 27.43 -20.25
C SER A 319 -0.70 27.16 -18.89
N VAL A 320 -1.08 27.91 -17.86
CA VAL A 320 -0.55 27.74 -16.51
C VAL A 320 -1.27 26.61 -15.78
N CYS A 321 -2.59 26.44 -15.99
CA CYS A 321 -3.37 25.35 -15.41
C CYS A 321 -2.90 23.97 -15.90
N SER A 322 -2.61 23.81 -17.19
CA SER A 322 -2.12 22.53 -17.73
C SER A 322 -0.78 22.09 -17.12
N ARG A 323 0.19 22.99 -16.95
CA ARG A 323 1.49 22.65 -16.33
C ARG A 323 1.38 22.17 -14.89
N PHE A 324 0.41 22.70 -14.13
CA PHE A 324 0.16 22.26 -12.77
C PHE A 324 -0.44 20.85 -12.76
N ILE A 325 -1.43 20.57 -13.61
CA ILE A 325 -2.06 19.24 -13.72
C ILE A 325 -1.00 18.17 -14.03
N TYR A 326 -0.10 18.40 -14.98
CA TYR A 326 0.97 17.45 -15.32
C TYR A 326 1.90 17.15 -14.14
N PHE A 327 2.27 18.17 -13.36
CA PHE A 327 3.09 17.98 -12.17
C PHE A 327 2.38 17.12 -11.13
N TYR A 328 1.07 17.32 -10.92
CA TYR A 328 0.29 16.51 -9.99
C TYR A 328 0.17 15.05 -10.44
N VAL A 329 -0.17 14.80 -11.71
CA VAL A 329 -0.33 13.44 -12.24
C VAL A 329 0.96 12.64 -12.07
N ILE A 330 2.10 13.19 -12.50
CA ILE A 330 3.40 12.52 -12.36
C ILE A 330 3.79 12.38 -10.88
N SER A 331 3.52 13.39 -10.04
CA SER A 331 3.81 13.29 -8.61
C SER A 331 3.01 12.17 -7.94
N VAL A 332 1.74 12.00 -8.29
CA VAL A 332 0.89 10.91 -7.77
C VAL A 332 1.44 9.55 -8.17
N ASP A 333 1.85 9.39 -9.43
CA ASP A 333 2.47 8.15 -9.91
C ASP A 333 3.78 7.85 -9.16
N ILE A 334 4.64 8.86 -8.98
CA ILE A 334 5.91 8.73 -8.24
C ILE A 334 5.66 8.41 -6.77
N ILE A 335 4.74 9.10 -6.10
CA ILE A 335 4.40 8.84 -4.68
C ILE A 335 3.89 7.40 -4.53
N SER A 336 3.03 6.96 -5.44
CA SER A 336 2.48 5.60 -5.44
C SER A 336 3.57 4.56 -5.64
N PHE A 337 4.47 4.81 -6.60
CA PHE A 337 5.62 3.96 -6.88
C PHE A 337 6.59 3.89 -5.70
N LEU A 338 6.98 5.02 -5.12
CA LEU A 338 7.87 5.07 -3.96
C LEU A 338 7.26 4.37 -2.74
N SER A 339 5.94 4.48 -2.58
CA SER A 339 5.21 3.80 -1.50
C SER A 339 5.28 2.29 -1.64
N ILE A 340 5.10 1.74 -2.85
CA ILE A 340 5.20 0.29 -3.06
C ILE A 340 6.65 -0.21 -2.96
N VAL A 341 7.64 0.58 -3.41
CA VAL A 341 9.07 0.29 -3.20
C VAL A 341 9.39 0.21 -1.70
N ALA A 342 8.89 1.15 -0.90
CA ALA A 342 9.08 1.12 0.55
C ALA A 342 8.45 -0.13 1.19
N CYS A 343 7.32 -0.62 0.66
CA CYS A 343 6.68 -1.85 1.11
C CYS A 343 7.51 -3.09 0.75
N ALA A 344 8.07 -3.16 -0.47
CA ALA A 344 8.97 -4.24 -0.90
C ALA A 344 10.27 -4.26 -0.06
N LEU A 345 10.84 -3.10 0.28
CA LEU A 345 12.07 -3.05 1.07
C LEU A 345 11.93 -3.57 2.51
N ARG A 346 10.71 -3.81 3.01
CA ARG A 346 10.49 -4.25 4.40
C ARG A 346 11.16 -5.58 4.71
N LEU A 347 10.94 -6.63 3.91
CA LEU A 347 11.57 -7.93 4.14
C LEU A 347 13.10 -7.84 4.09
N PRO A 348 13.73 -7.24 3.05
CA PRO A 348 15.16 -6.99 3.01
C PRO A 348 15.68 -6.27 4.26
N ILE A 349 14.99 -5.22 4.73
CA ILE A 349 15.39 -4.46 5.93
C ILE A 349 15.31 -5.34 7.18
N TYR A 350 14.24 -6.12 7.35
CA TYR A 350 14.11 -7.04 8.49
C TYR A 350 15.20 -8.11 8.49
N LEU A 351 15.45 -8.77 7.36
CA LEU A 351 16.46 -9.82 7.26
C LEU A 351 17.88 -9.28 7.44
N SER A 352 18.16 -8.08 6.96
CA SER A 352 19.48 -7.44 7.09
C SER A 352 19.76 -7.01 8.53
N CYS A 353 18.78 -6.41 9.21
CA CYS A 353 19.00 -5.79 10.50
C CYS A 353 18.61 -6.65 11.71
N GLN A 354 17.78 -7.69 11.56
CA GLN A 354 17.34 -8.57 12.65
C GLN A 354 17.88 -10.00 12.50
N PRO A 355 18.96 -10.37 13.22
CA PRO A 355 19.56 -11.70 13.12
C PRO A 355 18.65 -12.82 13.66
N LEU A 356 17.75 -12.51 14.59
CA LEU A 356 16.77 -13.46 15.13
C LEU A 356 15.74 -13.83 14.06
N LEU A 357 15.16 -12.82 13.41
CA LEU A 357 14.16 -13.04 12.36
C LEU A 357 14.77 -13.80 11.16
N ARG A 358 16.04 -13.55 10.83
CA ARG A 358 16.77 -14.32 9.81
C ARG A 358 16.89 -15.81 10.15
N LYS A 359 17.02 -16.16 11.43
CA LYS A 359 17.05 -17.57 11.87
C LYS A 359 15.66 -18.20 11.78
N GLU A 360 14.64 -17.50 12.27
CA GLU A 360 13.24 -17.95 12.22
C GLU A 360 12.75 -18.11 10.78
N ALA A 361 13.05 -17.15 9.89
CA ALA A 361 12.73 -17.22 8.47
C ALA A 361 13.39 -18.45 7.81
N ARG A 362 14.67 -18.71 8.08
CA ARG A 362 15.36 -19.91 7.56
C ARG A 362 14.75 -21.21 8.07
N GLN A 363 14.35 -21.26 9.33
CA GLN A 363 13.66 -22.43 9.90
C GLN A 363 12.27 -22.62 9.31
N PHE A 364 11.55 -21.53 9.03
CA PHE A 364 10.24 -21.61 8.38
C PHE A 364 10.36 -22.08 6.93
N LEU A 365 11.31 -21.53 6.17
CA LEU A 365 11.64 -21.99 4.82
C LEU A 365 12.06 -23.48 4.79
N SER A 366 12.92 -23.92 5.73
CA SER A 366 13.33 -25.32 5.77
C SER A 366 12.19 -26.27 6.10
N ARG A 367 11.23 -25.85 6.94
CA ARG A 367 10.00 -26.62 7.22
C ARG A 367 9.07 -26.68 6.01
N LEU A 368 8.93 -25.60 5.26
CA LEU A 368 8.15 -25.58 4.02
C LEU A 368 8.77 -26.50 2.97
N CYS A 369 10.07 -26.38 2.73
CA CYS A 369 10.80 -27.26 1.80
C CYS A 369 10.81 -28.73 2.28
N GLY A 370 10.92 -28.98 3.58
CA GLY A 370 10.87 -30.33 4.15
C GLY A 370 9.49 -31.01 4.03
N ARG A 371 8.40 -30.24 4.19
CA ARG A 371 7.03 -30.72 3.95
C ARG A 371 6.77 -31.00 2.47
N GLU A 372 7.26 -30.15 1.58
CA GLU A 372 7.27 -30.37 0.13
C GLU A 372 7.99 -31.68 -0.23
N HIS A 373 9.17 -31.92 0.36
CA HIS A 373 9.95 -33.14 0.11
C HIS A 373 9.25 -34.40 0.65
N HIS A 374 8.59 -34.32 1.80
CA HIS A 374 7.82 -35.42 2.37
C HIS A 374 6.55 -35.72 1.56
N LYS A 375 5.83 -34.68 1.12
CA LYS A 375 4.63 -34.82 0.28
C LYS A 375 4.99 -35.41 -1.09
N LYS A 376 6.10 -34.99 -1.70
CA LYS A 376 6.64 -35.58 -2.95
C LYS A 376 7.06 -37.03 -2.77
N ARG A 377 7.60 -37.42 -1.60
CA ARG A 377 7.94 -38.82 -1.30
C ARG A 377 6.70 -39.71 -1.12
N LEU A 378 5.67 -39.22 -0.43
CA LEU A 378 4.41 -39.96 -0.27
C LEU A 378 3.72 -40.20 -1.63
N LEU A 379 3.59 -39.15 -2.45
CA LEU A 379 3.02 -39.26 -3.80
C LEU A 379 3.84 -40.19 -4.71
N ARG A 380 5.17 -40.18 -4.57
CA ARG A 380 6.03 -41.12 -5.30
C ARG A 380 5.81 -42.55 -4.82
N ASN A 381 5.74 -42.78 -3.51
CA ASN A 381 5.53 -44.12 -2.94
C ASN A 381 4.18 -44.70 -3.34
N ASP A 382 3.09 -43.91 -3.31
CA ASP A 382 1.76 -44.33 -3.79
C ASP A 382 1.81 -44.74 -5.26
N SER A 383 2.48 -43.95 -6.12
CA SER A 383 2.62 -44.27 -7.54
C SER A 383 3.48 -45.52 -7.82
N THR A 384 4.45 -45.84 -6.97
CA THR A 384 5.21 -47.10 -7.05
C THR A 384 4.38 -48.29 -6.59
N MET A 385 3.62 -48.17 -5.51
CA MET A 385 2.72 -49.25 -5.05
C MET A 385 1.65 -49.57 -6.10
N GLU A 386 1.12 -48.55 -6.78
CA GLU A 386 0.15 -48.73 -7.85
C GLU A 386 0.77 -49.45 -9.07
N ARG A 387 2.01 -49.12 -9.45
CA ARG A 387 2.74 -49.85 -10.51
C ARG A 387 3.07 -51.29 -10.15
N GLU A 388 3.45 -51.54 -8.90
CA GLU A 388 3.71 -52.89 -8.40
C GLU A 388 2.44 -53.74 -8.36
N ALA A 389 1.31 -53.17 -7.96
CA ALA A 389 0.01 -53.84 -7.98
C ALA A 389 -0.46 -54.18 -9.40
N ILE A 390 -0.22 -53.29 -10.38
CA ILE A 390 -0.53 -53.54 -11.80
C ILE A 390 0.39 -54.62 -12.37
N SER A 391 1.69 -54.58 -12.06
CA SER A 391 2.67 -55.59 -12.49
C SER A 391 2.36 -56.99 -11.92
N ALA A 392 2.00 -57.07 -10.64
CA ALA A 392 1.58 -58.30 -9.96
C ALA A 392 0.28 -58.87 -10.55
N SER A 393 -0.67 -58.00 -10.92
CA SER A 393 -1.91 -58.42 -11.57
C SER A 393 -1.66 -58.93 -13.00
N GLN A 394 -0.72 -58.33 -13.74
CA GLN A 394 -0.34 -58.78 -15.08
C GLN A 394 0.42 -60.12 -15.06
N THR A 395 1.21 -60.39 -14.03
CA THR A 395 1.90 -61.69 -13.86
C THR A 395 0.96 -62.82 -13.43
N LEU A 396 -0.13 -62.52 -12.72
CA LEU A 396 -1.16 -63.50 -12.39
C LEU A 396 -2.04 -63.88 -13.60
N ILE A 397 -2.18 -62.99 -14.59
CA ILE A 397 -2.96 -63.25 -15.81
C ILE A 397 -2.13 -64.04 -16.86
N SER A 398 -0.80 -64.07 -16.76
CA SER A 398 0.08 -64.72 -17.74
C SER A 398 0.60 -66.10 -17.35
N SER A 399 0.17 -66.70 -16.23
CA SER A 399 0.49 -68.10 -15.91
C SER A 399 -0.51 -69.04 -16.59
N PRO A 400 -0.13 -69.82 -17.62
CA PRO A 400 -1.02 -70.77 -18.25
C PRO A 400 -1.08 -72.06 -17.41
N ASN A 401 -2.30 -72.54 -17.21
CA ASN A 401 -2.66 -73.86 -16.69
C ASN A 401 -1.64 -74.95 -17.06
N GLU A 402 -0.84 -75.37 -16.08
CA GLU A 402 -0.20 -76.69 -16.08
C GLU A 402 -0.84 -77.51 -14.96
N LYS A 403 -1.84 -78.30 -15.35
CA LYS A 403 -2.13 -79.67 -14.87
C LYS A 403 -3.50 -80.13 -15.32
N ALA A 404 -3.52 -80.72 -16.52
CA ALA A 404 -4.46 -81.76 -16.89
C ALA A 404 -3.74 -82.71 -17.85
N ASN A 405 -3.19 -83.80 -17.31
CA ASN A 405 -3.34 -85.19 -17.81
C ASN A 405 -2.15 -86.10 -17.44
N LEU A 406 -2.54 -87.22 -16.81
CA LEU A 406 -1.85 -88.50 -16.56
C LEU A 406 -0.57 -88.53 -15.71
#